data_AF-A0A944NEJ9-F1
#
_entry.id   AF-A0A944NEJ9-F1
#
_cell.length_a   1.000
_cell.length_b   1.000
_cell.length_c   1.000
_cell.angle_alpha   90.00
_cell.angle_beta   90.00
_cell.angle_gamma   90.00
#
_symmetry.space_group_name_H-M   'P 1'
#
loop_
_entity.id
_entity.type
_entity.pdbx_description
1 polymer ?
#
loop_
_entity_poly.entity_id
_entity_poly.type
_entity_poly.pdbx_seq_one_letter_code
_entity_poly.pdbx_strand_id
1 'polypeptide(L)' 'MRLSAPKKATFWVAVVLFVLSVLGFWVAFLGDYQLWLAYAAFLILAAGNYLKGF' A
#
# COMPACT_ATOMS: atom_id res chain seq x y z
N MET A 1 -6.48 -7.13 -19.69
CA MET A 1 -6.89 -6.25 -18.57
C MET A 1 -6.40 -4.83 -18.87
N ARG A 2 -7.27 -3.80 -18.86
CA ARG A 2 -6.89 -2.39 -19.12
C ARG A 2 -6.35 -1.71 -17.85
N LEU A 3 -5.40 -2.35 -17.17
CA LEU A 3 -4.76 -1.77 -15.99
C LEU A 3 -3.73 -0.74 -16.45
N SER A 4 -3.76 0.44 -15.85
CA SER A 4 -2.83 1.53 -16.15
C SER A 4 -1.64 1.44 -15.19
N ALA A 5 -0.48 1.94 -15.60
CA ALA A 5 0.64 2.05 -14.68
C ALA A 5 0.30 3.10 -13.60
N PRO A 6 0.46 2.78 -12.30
CA PRO A 6 0.26 3.74 -11.23
C PRO A 6 1.37 4.79 -11.29
N LYS A 7 1.11 6.00 -10.81
CA LYS A 7 2.17 7.00 -10.64
C LYS A 7 3.28 6.46 -9.74
N LYS A 8 4.52 6.88 -10.01
CA LYS A 8 5.69 6.53 -9.18
C LYS A 8 5.44 6.82 -7.70
N ALA A 9 4.83 7.96 -7.39
CA ALA A 9 4.49 8.33 -6.02
C ALA A 9 3.55 7.31 -5.37
N THR A 10 2.45 6.96 -6.03
CA THR A 10 1.43 6.01 -5.54
C THR A 10 1.98 4.61 -5.36
N PHE A 11 2.84 4.17 -6.28
CA PHE A 11 3.56 2.90 -6.13
C PHE A 11 4.46 2.91 -4.88
N TRP A 12 5.28 3.94 -4.70
CA TRP A 12 6.17 4.04 -3.54
C TRP A 12 5.42 4.18 -2.22
N VAL A 13 4.31 4.92 -2.18
CA VAL A 13 3.45 5.00 -1.00
C VAL A 13 2.88 3.63 -0.61
N ALA A 14 2.37 2.88 -1.59
CA ALA A 14 1.89 1.52 -1.35
C ALA A 14 2.99 0.60 -0.84
N VAL A 15 4.20 0.67 -1.42
CA VAL A 15 5.35 -0.11 -0.97
C VAL A 15 5.74 0.23 0.46
N VAL A 16 5.82 1.51 0.83
CA VAL A 16 6.18 1.93 2.19
C VAL A 16 5.13 1.46 3.20
N LEU A 17 3.84 1.60 2.88
CA LEU A 17 2.75 1.11 3.75
C LEU A 17 2.82 -0.41 3.94
N PHE A 18 3.15 -1.15 2.89
CA PHE A 18 3.32 -2.60 2.98
C PHE A 18 4.53 -2.96 3.86
N VAL A 19 5.65 -2.26 3.71
CA VAL A 19 6.83 -2.44 4.57
C VAL A 19 6.52 -2.11 6.03
N LEU A 20 5.77 -1.03 6.30
CA LEU A 20 5.33 -0.69 7.66
C LEU A 20 4.41 -1.75 8.26
N SER A 21 3.51 -2.31 7.46
CA SER A 21 2.69 -3.47 7.89
C SER A 21 3.58 -4.66 8.27
N VAL A 22 4.57 -5.00 7.46
CA VAL A 22 5.48 -6.10 7.77
C VAL A 22 6.29 -5.80 9.04
N LEU A 23 6.78 -4.57 9.21
CA LEU A 23 7.49 -4.17 10.43
C LEU A 23 6.61 -4.25 11.70
N GLY A 24 5.29 -4.19 11.56
CA GLY A 24 4.35 -4.36 12.66
C GLY A 24 4.41 -5.71 13.38
N PHE A 25 4.96 -6.75 12.73
CA PHE A 25 5.20 -8.04 13.40
C PHE A 25 6.29 -7.97 14.49
N TRP A 26 7.21 -7.01 14.41
CA TRP A 26 8.33 -6.84 15.34
C TRP A 26 8.22 -5.57 16.20
N VAL A 27 7.34 -4.64 15.82
CA VAL A 27 7.16 -3.36 16.52
C VAL A 27 5.75 -3.31 17.11
N ALA A 28 5.65 -3.44 18.44
CA ALA A 28 4.38 -3.50 19.16
C ALA A 28 3.44 -2.31 18.84
N PHE A 29 4.00 -1.11 18.63
CA PHE A 29 3.22 0.08 18.25
C PHE A 29 2.47 -0.07 16.90
N LEU A 30 3.01 -0.86 15.98
CA LEU A 30 2.40 -1.10 14.66
C LEU A 30 1.53 -2.36 14.62
N GLY A 31 1.53 -3.18 15.67
CA GLY A 31 0.81 -4.46 15.72
C GLY A 31 -0.70 -4.32 15.53
N ASP A 32 -1.32 -3.35 16.19
CA ASP A 32 -2.78 -3.09 16.07
C ASP A 32 -3.18 -2.59 14.69
N TYR A 33 -2.24 -1.97 13.96
CA TYR A 33 -2.46 -1.39 12.65
C TYR A 33 -1.98 -2.28 11.51
N GLN A 34 -1.39 -3.44 11.82
CA GLN A 34 -0.67 -4.27 10.86
C GLN A 34 -1.55 -4.69 9.68
N LEU A 35 -2.75 -5.18 9.97
CA LEU A 35 -3.74 -5.56 8.96
C LEU A 35 -4.23 -4.35 8.17
N TRP A 36 -4.53 -3.24 8.85
CA TRP A 36 -5.02 -2.02 8.22
C TRP A 36 -4.00 -1.39 7.27
N LEU A 37 -2.72 -1.41 7.62
CA LEU A 37 -1.62 -0.96 6.77
C LEU A 37 -1.47 -1.83 5.52
N ALA A 38 -1.61 -3.15 5.65
CA ALA A 38 -1.59 -4.06 4.49
C ALA A 38 -2.78 -3.81 3.55
N TYR A 39 -3.98 -3.65 4.11
CA TYR A 39 -5.17 -3.32 3.32
C TYR A 39 -5.03 -1.96 2.63
N ALA A 40 -4.55 -0.93 3.33
CA ALA A 40 -4.31 0.39 2.75
C ALA A 40 -3.28 0.33 1.61
N ALA A 41 -2.16 -0.37 1.78
CA ALA A 41 -1.16 -0.57 0.74
C ALA A 41 -1.76 -1.21 -0.52
N PHE A 42 -2.54 -2.28 -0.34
CA PHE A 42 -3.19 -2.97 -1.45
C PHE A 42 -4.23 -2.10 -2.15
N LEU A 43 -5.09 -1.40 -1.39
CA LEU A 43 -6.12 -0.52 -1.92
C LEU A 43 -5.52 0.65 -2.70
N ILE A 44 -4.46 1.27 -2.20
CA ILE A 44 -3.77 2.37 -2.89
C ILE A 44 -3.15 1.89 -4.20
N LEU A 45 -2.52 0.72 -4.20
CA LEU A 45 -1.94 0.14 -5.42
C LEU A 45 -3.02 -0.25 -6.44
N ALA A 46 -4.10 -0.89 -5.98
CA ALA A 46 -5.24 -1.24 -6.82
C ALA A 46 -5.92 0.00 -7.42
N ALA A 47 -6.11 1.04 -6.61
CA ALA A 47 -6.63 2.32 -7.06
C ALA A 47 -5.69 2.99 -8.08
N GLY A 48 -4.38 2.97 -7.84
CA GLY A 48 -3.37 3.45 -8.80
C GLY A 48 -3.37 2.71 -10.13
N ASN A 49 -3.65 1.40 -10.10
CA ASN A 49 -3.71 0.60 -11.32
C ASN A 49 -5.03 0.78 -12.10
N TYR A 50 -6.11 1.12 -11.39
CA TYR A 50 -7.45 1.29 -11.98
C TYR A 50 -7.71 2.72 -12.46
N LEU A 51 -7.32 3.73 -11.66
CA LEU A 51 -7.52 5.14 -11.95
C LEU A 51 -6.34 5.68 -12.76
N LYS A 52 -6.57 6.00 -14.04
CA LYS A 52 -5.57 6.65 -14.89
C LYS A 52 -5.11 7.95 -14.26
N GLY A 53 -3.81 8.05 -13.97
CA GLY A 53 -3.20 9.26 -13.44
C GLY A 53 -3.29 9.40 -11.92
N PHE A 54 -3.59 8.32 -11.19
CA PHE A 54 -3.43 8.24 -9.73
C PHE A 54 -2.04 7.76 -9.35
#